data_AF-A0A3C0FZR9-F1
#
_entry.id   AF-A0A3C0FZR9-F1
#
_cell.length_a   1.000
_cell.length_b   1.000
_cell.length_c   1.000
_cell.angle_alpha   90.00
_cell.angle_beta   90.00
_cell.angle_gamma   90.00
#
_symmetry.space_group_name_H-M   'P 1'
#
loop_
_entity.id
_entity.type
_entity.pdbx_description
1 polymer ?
#
loop_
_entity_poly.entity_id
_entity_poly.type
_entity_poly.pdbx_seq_one_letter_code
_entity_poly.pdbx_strand_id
1 'polypeptide(L)'
;CRVTEETKKELFNKFKDKQIRVSIKPLFIVAESYQEKLVMNPATEFSNILNISLEDANQEKAKDILNNLIFTYNNNAIIDKKAIADKTSTFIDERIKEISTNLTSVDQTAQDFKTTKGVTDIQGEANIALNIGAANRQELENAKTQLNIASGMKDYVSSETGYEVLPSNVGLSDPTIANTT
;
A
#
# COMPACT_ATOMS: atom_id res chain seq x y z
N CYS A 1 -10.96 -6.11 -35.59
CA CYS A 1 -11.16 -6.73 -36.92
C CYS A 1 -10.19 -7.89 -37.09
N ARG A 2 -10.64 -9.10 -37.44
CA ARG A 2 -9.73 -10.23 -37.74
C ARG A 2 -9.17 -10.02 -39.15
N VAL A 3 -7.86 -9.77 -39.25
CA VAL A 3 -7.16 -9.85 -40.54
C VAL A 3 -7.21 -11.30 -40.97
N THR A 4 -7.83 -11.58 -42.12
CA THR A 4 -7.96 -12.95 -42.64
C THR A 4 -6.62 -13.42 -43.20
N GLU A 5 -6.34 -14.72 -43.16
CA GLU A 5 -5.10 -15.31 -43.71
C GLU A 5 -4.90 -15.01 -45.21
N GLU A 6 -5.98 -14.68 -45.92
CA GLU A 6 -5.96 -14.22 -47.31
C GLU A 6 -5.28 -12.85 -47.48
N THR A 7 -5.49 -11.91 -46.55
CA THR A 7 -4.88 -10.56 -46.64
C THR A 7 -3.36 -10.60 -46.42
N LYS A 8 -2.87 -11.53 -45.59
CA LYS A 8 -1.42 -11.77 -45.41
C LYS A 8 -0.77 -12.37 -46.66
N LYS A 9 -1.45 -13.30 -47.33
CA LYS A 9 -0.98 -13.92 -48.59
C LYS A 9 -0.87 -12.88 -49.72
N GLU A 10 -1.83 -11.97 -49.84
CA GLU A 10 -1.78 -10.88 -50.82
C GLU A 10 -0.63 -9.90 -50.56
N LEU A 11 -0.42 -9.52 -49.29
CA LEU A 11 0.72 -8.68 -48.90
C LEU A 11 2.05 -9.36 -49.24
N PHE A 12 2.21 -10.65 -48.92
CA PHE A 12 3.44 -11.39 -49.21
C PHE A 12 3.74 -11.46 -50.72
N ASN A 13 2.72 -11.73 -51.54
CA ASN A 13 2.87 -11.77 -53.00
C ASN A 13 3.22 -10.39 -53.59
N LYS A 14 2.78 -9.28 -52.98
CA LYS A 14 3.07 -7.90 -53.42
C LYS A 14 4.54 -7.47 -53.25
N PHE A 15 5.26 -8.14 -52.35
CA PHE A 15 6.68 -7.87 -52.06
C PHE A 15 7.62 -9.00 -52.48
N LYS A 16 7.09 -10.07 -53.09
CA LYS A 16 7.90 -11.13 -53.68
C LYS A 16 8.80 -10.53 -54.77
N ASP A 17 10.08 -10.90 -54.73
CA ASP A 17 11.14 -10.45 -55.64
C ASP A 17 11.48 -8.94 -55.59
N LYS A 18 11.04 -8.21 -54.55
CA LYS A 18 11.47 -6.82 -54.28
C LYS A 18 12.62 -6.78 -53.28
N GLN A 19 13.56 -5.85 -53.48
CA GLN A 19 14.56 -5.55 -52.46
C GLN A 19 13.91 -4.84 -51.28
N ILE A 20 14.00 -5.44 -50.09
CA ILE A 20 13.44 -4.89 -48.84
C ILE A 20 14.61 -4.47 -47.94
N ARG A 21 14.53 -3.25 -47.40
CA ARG A 21 15.41 -2.83 -46.31
C ARG A 21 14.77 -3.21 -44.98
N VAL A 22 15.44 -4.08 -44.22
CA VAL A 22 15.07 -4.40 -42.84
C VAL A 22 15.92 -3.52 -41.92
N SER A 23 15.27 -2.86 -40.97
CA SER A 23 15.95 -2.10 -39.91
C SER A 23 15.45 -2.60 -38.57
N ILE A 24 16.39 -2.97 -37.70
CA ILE A 24 16.13 -3.41 -36.33
C ILE A 24 16.54 -2.27 -35.40
N LYS A 25 15.64 -1.87 -34.52
CA LYS A 25 15.89 -0.85 -33.50
C LYS A 25 16.05 -1.51 -32.14
N PRO A 26 16.95 -1.03 -31.27
CA PRO A 26 17.03 -1.48 -29.88
C PRO A 26 15.68 -1.32 -29.15
N LEU A 27 15.34 -2.29 -28.30
CA LEU A 27 14.08 -2.30 -27.55
C LEU A 27 13.88 -1.02 -26.74
N PHE A 28 14.93 -0.59 -26.03
CA PHE A 28 14.90 0.59 -25.18
C PHE A 28 14.49 1.85 -25.96
N ILE A 29 15.11 2.11 -27.12
CA ILE A 29 14.80 3.27 -27.96
C ILE A 29 13.36 3.24 -28.45
N VAL A 30 12.84 2.04 -28.76
CA VAL A 30 11.44 1.90 -29.18
C VAL A 30 10.48 2.18 -28.02
N ALA A 31 10.79 1.65 -26.83
CA ALA A 31 9.98 1.88 -25.63
C ALA A 31 9.95 3.37 -25.24
N GLU A 32 11.12 4.02 -25.20
CA GLU A 32 11.26 5.46 -24.93
C GLU A 32 10.45 6.28 -25.95
N SER A 33 10.56 5.97 -27.24
CA SER A 33 9.77 6.65 -28.27
C SER A 33 8.25 6.50 -28.08
N TYR A 34 7.79 5.35 -27.57
CA TYR A 34 6.36 5.17 -27.24
C TYR A 34 5.96 5.90 -25.96
N GLN A 35 6.85 5.98 -24.98
CA GLN A 35 6.64 6.75 -23.76
C GLN A 35 6.49 8.24 -24.06
N GLU A 36 7.32 8.80 -24.94
CA GLU A 36 7.24 10.21 -25.37
C GLU A 36 5.96 10.53 -26.15
N LYS A 37 5.43 9.56 -26.90
CA LYS A 37 4.19 9.71 -27.69
C LYS A 37 2.92 9.51 -26.86
N LEU A 38 3.03 8.97 -25.67
CA LEU A 38 1.89 8.71 -24.80
C LEU A 38 1.41 10.03 -24.21
N VAL A 39 0.14 10.36 -24.44
CA VAL A 39 -0.47 11.57 -23.88
C VAL A 39 -1.47 11.16 -22.81
N MET A 40 -1.32 11.70 -21.60
CA MET A 40 -2.19 11.45 -20.46
C MET A 40 -2.68 12.78 -19.90
N ASN A 41 -3.99 13.00 -19.92
CA ASN A 41 -4.60 14.21 -19.38
C ASN A 41 -5.85 13.85 -18.56
N PRO A 42 -6.16 14.59 -17.49
CA PRO A 42 -7.44 14.43 -16.80
C PRO A 42 -8.60 14.77 -17.74
N ALA A 43 -9.71 14.05 -17.62
CA ALA A 43 -10.87 14.23 -18.49
C ALA A 43 -11.52 15.62 -18.31
N THR A 44 -11.48 16.15 -17.08
CA THR A 44 -11.86 17.52 -16.72
C THR A 44 -10.97 17.99 -15.58
N GLU A 45 -10.94 19.30 -15.32
CA GLU A 45 -10.29 19.85 -14.13
C GLU A 45 -10.83 19.15 -12.87
N PHE A 46 -9.93 18.68 -12.00
CA PHE A 46 -10.23 17.90 -10.79
C PHE A 46 -10.91 16.53 -10.98
N SER A 47 -10.89 15.95 -12.18
CA SER A 47 -11.42 14.61 -12.41
C SER A 47 -10.45 13.51 -11.98
N ASN A 48 -11.00 12.44 -11.39
CA ASN A 48 -10.30 11.17 -11.17
C ASN A 48 -10.26 10.28 -12.43
N ILE A 49 -10.80 10.75 -13.55
CA ILE A 49 -10.79 10.04 -14.84
C ILE A 49 -9.64 10.57 -15.69
N LEU A 50 -8.80 9.65 -16.18
CA LEU A 50 -7.68 9.95 -17.08
C LEU A 50 -8.02 9.54 -18.51
N ASN A 51 -7.80 10.46 -19.45
CA ASN A 51 -7.79 10.18 -20.88
C ASN A 51 -6.35 9.85 -21.29
N ILE A 52 -6.16 8.65 -21.84
CA ILE A 52 -4.87 8.15 -22.33
C ILE A 52 -4.99 7.97 -23.85
N SER A 53 -4.08 8.57 -24.60
CA SER A 53 -4.03 8.43 -26.06
C SER A 53 -2.62 8.15 -26.56
N LEU A 54 -2.55 7.45 -27.70
CA LEU A 54 -1.32 7.12 -28.39
C LEU A 54 -1.55 7.22 -29.90
N GLU A 55 -0.74 8.02 -30.57
CA GLU A 55 -0.77 8.17 -32.03
C GLU A 55 0.24 7.22 -32.69
N ASP A 56 -0.25 6.30 -33.53
CA ASP A 56 0.57 5.37 -34.29
C ASP A 56 -0.05 5.10 -35.67
N ALA A 57 0.79 4.80 -36.66
CA ALA A 57 0.35 4.42 -38.00
C ALA A 57 -0.42 3.09 -38.01
N ASN A 58 -0.19 2.22 -37.04
CA ASN A 58 -0.93 0.98 -36.83
C ASN A 58 -1.84 1.08 -35.61
N GLN A 59 -3.13 1.28 -35.84
CA GLN A 59 -4.14 1.42 -34.79
C GLN A 59 -4.24 0.18 -33.88
N GLU A 60 -4.11 -1.03 -34.41
CA GLU A 60 -4.19 -2.25 -33.60
C GLU A 60 -2.98 -2.34 -32.66
N LYS A 61 -1.78 -1.98 -33.15
CA LYS A 61 -0.58 -1.90 -32.31
C LYS A 61 -0.74 -0.87 -31.19
N ALA A 62 -1.28 0.31 -31.49
CA ALA A 62 -1.52 1.34 -30.47
C ALA A 62 -2.50 0.86 -29.39
N LYS A 63 -3.59 0.21 -29.79
CA LYS A 63 -4.55 -0.40 -28.84
C LYS A 63 -3.89 -1.44 -27.97
N ASP A 64 -3.08 -2.33 -28.55
CA ASP A 64 -2.39 -3.38 -27.79
C ASP A 64 -1.40 -2.80 -26.77
N ILE A 65 -0.68 -1.74 -27.12
CA ILE A 65 0.22 -1.03 -26.20
C ILE A 65 -0.56 -0.42 -25.04
N LEU A 66 -1.64 0.32 -25.33
CA LEU A 66 -2.47 0.96 -24.30
C LEU A 66 -3.12 -0.07 -23.37
N ASN A 67 -3.65 -1.16 -23.93
CA ASN A 67 -4.26 -2.24 -23.14
C ASN A 67 -3.23 -2.90 -22.21
N ASN A 68 -2.02 -3.20 -22.72
CA ASN A 68 -0.97 -3.79 -21.89
C ASN A 68 -0.44 -2.81 -20.83
N LEU A 69 -0.37 -1.52 -21.14
CA LEU A 69 0.01 -0.49 -20.16
C LEU A 69 -0.98 -0.47 -18.99
N ILE A 70 -2.28 -0.41 -19.29
CA ILE A 70 -3.35 -0.42 -18.27
C ILE A 70 -3.33 -1.72 -17.47
N PHE A 71 -3.19 -2.86 -18.15
CA PHE A 71 -3.11 -4.16 -17.49
C PHE A 71 -1.91 -4.25 -16.53
N THR A 72 -0.73 -3.82 -16.97
CA THR A 72 0.49 -3.84 -16.16
C THR A 72 0.35 -2.90 -14.97
N TYR A 73 -0.18 -1.69 -15.17
CA TYR A 73 -0.43 -0.75 -14.08
C TYR A 73 -1.39 -1.32 -13.03
N ASN A 74 -2.51 -1.90 -13.46
CA ASN A 74 -3.48 -2.49 -12.55
C ASN A 74 -2.90 -3.67 -11.76
N ASN A 75 -2.10 -4.51 -12.40
CA ASN A 75 -1.42 -5.61 -11.70
C ASN A 75 -0.40 -5.11 -10.68
N ASN A 76 0.42 -4.12 -11.05
CA ASN A 76 1.37 -3.50 -10.12
C ASN A 76 0.63 -2.90 -8.93
N ALA A 77 -0.48 -2.17 -9.16
CA ALA A 77 -1.30 -1.62 -8.09
C ALA A 77 -1.87 -2.69 -7.14
N ILE A 78 -2.21 -3.89 -7.65
CA ILE A 78 -2.63 -5.02 -6.80
C ILE A 78 -1.45 -5.56 -5.99
N ILE A 79 -0.29 -5.72 -6.62
CA ILE A 79 0.93 -6.21 -5.96
C ILE A 79 1.36 -5.25 -4.85
N ASP A 80 1.38 -3.96 -5.12
CA ASP A 80 1.75 -2.92 -4.16
C ASP A 80 0.78 -2.89 -2.98
N LYS A 81 -0.53 -2.92 -3.26
CA LYS A 81 -1.56 -3.01 -2.19
C LYS A 81 -1.41 -4.27 -1.35
N LYS A 82 -1.07 -5.40 -1.97
CA LYS A 82 -0.82 -6.64 -1.25
C LYS A 82 0.44 -6.54 -0.38
N ALA A 83 1.52 -5.98 -0.91
CA ALA A 83 2.75 -5.78 -0.15
C ALA A 83 2.51 -4.90 1.08
N ILE A 84 1.77 -3.80 0.93
CA ILE A 84 1.34 -2.95 2.06
C ILE A 84 0.52 -3.78 3.06
N ALA A 85 -0.49 -4.52 2.60
CA ALA A 85 -1.35 -5.31 3.47
C ALA A 85 -0.58 -6.39 4.26
N ASP A 86 0.33 -7.11 3.60
CA ASP A 86 1.16 -8.15 4.21
C ASP A 86 2.10 -7.55 5.27
N LYS A 87 2.71 -6.40 4.98
CA LYS A 87 3.55 -5.65 5.94
C LYS A 87 2.73 -5.12 7.12
N THR A 88 1.55 -4.54 6.86
CA THR A 88 0.63 -4.08 7.91
C THR A 88 0.19 -5.23 8.80
N SER A 89 -0.16 -6.39 8.23
CA SER A 89 -0.53 -7.57 9.03
C SER A 89 0.62 -8.04 9.91
N THR A 90 1.82 -8.17 9.33
CA THR A 90 3.02 -8.60 10.07
C THR A 90 3.32 -7.65 11.24
N PHE A 91 3.26 -6.34 10.98
CA PHE A 91 3.47 -5.33 12.00
C PHE A 91 2.46 -5.44 13.14
N ILE A 92 1.16 -5.57 12.81
CA ILE A 92 0.09 -5.71 13.81
C ILE A 92 0.27 -6.99 14.64
N ASP A 93 0.56 -8.13 14.00
CA ASP A 93 0.73 -9.43 14.67
C ASP A 93 1.88 -9.39 15.68
N GLU A 94 3.01 -8.78 15.31
CA GLU A 94 4.14 -8.58 16.21
C GLU A 94 3.76 -7.72 17.43
N ARG A 95 3.03 -6.62 17.21
CA ARG A 95 2.63 -5.73 18.30
C ARG A 95 1.59 -6.37 19.22
N ILE A 96 0.62 -7.12 18.70
CA ILE A 96 -0.35 -7.87 19.52
C ILE A 96 0.37 -8.86 20.42
N LYS A 97 1.39 -9.55 19.91
CA LYS A 97 2.18 -10.51 20.70
C LYS A 97 2.94 -9.82 21.84
N GLU A 98 3.54 -8.67 21.58
CA GLU A 98 4.23 -7.88 22.62
C GLU A 98 3.26 -7.32 23.67
N ILE A 99 2.14 -6.74 23.25
CA ILE A 99 1.11 -6.21 24.16
C ILE A 99 0.56 -7.34 25.03
N SER A 100 0.27 -8.51 24.47
CA SER A 100 -0.24 -9.68 25.20
C SER A 100 0.76 -10.17 26.26
N THR A 101 2.06 -10.14 25.93
CA THR A 101 3.13 -10.49 26.89
C THR A 101 3.21 -9.45 28.02
N ASN A 102 3.08 -8.16 27.70
CA ASN A 102 3.11 -7.08 28.67
C ASN A 102 1.88 -7.07 29.61
N LEU A 103 0.67 -7.32 29.08
CA LEU A 103 -0.56 -7.38 29.88
C LEU A 103 -0.54 -8.55 30.88
N THR A 104 0.00 -9.70 30.50
CA THR A 104 0.16 -10.84 31.43
C THR A 104 0.99 -10.46 32.67
N SER A 105 2.02 -9.62 32.48
CA SER A 105 2.85 -9.10 33.59
C SER A 105 2.11 -8.06 34.45
N VAL A 106 1.27 -7.22 33.83
CA VAL A 106 0.47 -6.21 34.53
C VAL A 106 -0.67 -6.84 35.33
N ASP A 107 -1.34 -7.86 34.80
CA ASP A 107 -2.41 -8.57 35.50
C ASP A 107 -1.89 -9.28 36.75
N GLN A 108 -0.70 -9.88 36.68
CA GLN A 108 -0.01 -10.43 37.86
C GLN A 108 0.27 -9.34 38.90
N THR A 109 0.77 -8.18 38.46
CA THR A 109 1.06 -7.03 39.34
C THR A 109 -0.21 -6.46 39.99
N ALA A 110 -1.32 -6.39 39.25
CA ALA A 110 -2.59 -5.90 39.74
C ALA A 110 -3.24 -6.90 40.72
N GLN A 111 -3.13 -8.20 40.47
CA GLN A 111 -3.54 -9.26 41.38
C GLN A 111 -2.75 -9.19 42.69
N ASP A 112 -1.44 -9.03 42.62
CA ASP A 112 -0.55 -8.89 43.78
C ASP A 112 -0.86 -7.60 44.58
N PHE A 113 -1.13 -6.49 43.89
CA PHE A 113 -1.53 -5.24 44.56
C PHE A 113 -2.87 -5.37 45.28
N LYS A 114 -3.88 -6.00 44.65
CA LYS A 114 -5.20 -6.23 45.27
C LYS A 114 -5.14 -7.19 46.46
N THR A 115 -4.36 -8.26 46.37
CA THR A 115 -4.16 -9.21 47.49
C THR A 115 -3.38 -8.58 48.65
N THR A 116 -2.40 -7.71 48.36
CA THR A 116 -1.56 -7.09 49.40
C THR A 116 -2.21 -5.89 50.08
N LYS A 117 -3.08 -5.14 49.37
CA LYS A 117 -3.62 -3.85 49.86
C LYS A 117 -5.08 -3.87 50.30
N GLY A 118 -5.79 -5.00 50.20
CA GLY A 118 -7.09 -5.20 50.85
C GLY A 118 -8.09 -4.06 50.60
N VAL A 119 -8.39 -3.77 49.33
CA VAL A 119 -9.26 -2.64 48.96
C VAL A 119 -10.71 -3.10 48.98
N THR A 120 -11.29 -3.18 50.17
CA THR A 120 -12.73 -3.36 50.36
C THR A 120 -13.27 -2.24 51.23
N ASP A 121 -14.12 -1.43 50.60
CA ASP A 121 -15.12 -0.51 51.16
C ASP A 121 -14.77 0.99 51.26
N ILE A 122 -15.23 1.76 50.26
CA ILE A 122 -15.41 3.22 50.35
C ILE A 122 -16.62 3.62 49.48
N GLN A 123 -17.75 3.98 50.11
CA GLN A 123 -19.04 4.26 49.45
C GLN A 123 -19.30 5.78 49.39
N GLY A 124 -19.13 6.41 48.23
CA GLY A 124 -19.53 7.83 48.02
C GLY A 124 -18.53 8.64 47.20
N GLU A 125 -17.65 9.41 47.86
CA GLU A 125 -16.55 10.15 47.19
C GLU A 125 -15.55 9.22 46.50
N ALA A 126 -15.36 8.02 47.04
CA ALA A 126 -14.60 7.00 46.34
C ALA A 126 -15.27 6.55 45.04
N ASN A 127 -16.60 6.63 44.87
CA ASN A 127 -17.19 6.28 43.58
C ASN A 127 -16.80 7.30 42.48
N ILE A 128 -16.72 8.59 42.82
CA ILE A 128 -16.25 9.63 41.91
C ILE A 128 -14.74 9.48 41.67
N ALA A 129 -13.94 9.31 42.73
CA ALA A 129 -12.50 9.08 42.62
C ALA A 129 -12.16 7.77 41.89
N LEU A 130 -12.99 6.73 42.04
CA LEU A 130 -12.87 5.46 41.31
C LEU A 130 -13.23 5.63 39.84
N ASN A 131 -14.27 6.41 39.50
CA ASN A 131 -14.62 6.72 38.11
C ASN A 131 -13.55 7.57 37.42
N ILE A 132 -13.08 8.64 38.07
CA ILE A 132 -11.97 9.47 37.56
C ILE A 132 -10.69 8.63 37.47
N GLY A 133 -10.41 7.79 38.47
CA GLY A 133 -9.28 6.87 38.46
C GLY A 133 -9.41 5.74 37.43
N ALA A 134 -10.62 5.32 37.06
CA ALA A 134 -10.86 4.37 35.98
C ALA A 134 -10.66 5.03 34.61
N ALA A 135 -11.19 6.25 34.43
CA ALA A 135 -10.99 7.04 33.21
C ALA A 135 -9.50 7.37 32.98
N ASN A 136 -8.80 7.86 34.01
CA ASN A 136 -7.36 8.15 33.92
C ASN A 136 -6.54 6.88 33.67
N ARG A 137 -6.95 5.73 34.23
CA ARG A 137 -6.30 4.44 33.90
C ARG A 137 -6.55 4.05 32.45
N GLN A 138 -7.77 4.23 31.94
CA GLN A 138 -8.07 3.96 30.54
C GLN A 138 -7.26 4.86 29.61
N GLU A 139 -7.15 6.16 29.91
CA GLU A 139 -6.29 7.10 29.16
C GLU A 139 -4.82 6.69 29.22
N LEU A 140 -4.33 6.29 30.38
CA LEU A 140 -2.95 5.82 30.54
C LEU A 140 -2.68 4.56 29.72
N GLU A 141 -3.58 3.58 29.73
CA GLU A 141 -3.43 2.36 28.92
C GLU A 141 -3.53 2.64 27.42
N ASN A 142 -4.40 3.58 27.01
CA ASN A 142 -4.46 4.04 25.62
C ASN A 142 -3.15 4.72 25.21
N ALA A 143 -2.60 5.60 26.04
CA ALA A 143 -1.33 6.29 25.78
C ALA A 143 -0.15 5.32 25.72
N LYS A 144 -0.08 4.33 26.61
CA LYS A 144 0.92 3.25 26.55
C LYS A 144 0.79 2.44 25.26
N THR A 145 -0.43 2.14 24.82
CA THR A 145 -0.68 1.44 23.56
C THR A 145 -0.15 2.26 22.37
N GLN A 146 -0.47 3.56 22.31
CA GLN A 146 0.04 4.45 21.26
C GLN A 146 1.57 4.56 21.28
N LEU A 147 2.19 4.63 22.47
CA LEU A 147 3.64 4.65 22.62
C LEU A 147 4.31 3.36 22.14
N ASN A 148 3.70 2.20 22.42
CA ASN A 148 4.20 0.90 21.96
C ASN A 148 4.14 0.80 20.43
N ILE A 149 3.04 1.25 19.81
CA ILE A 149 2.93 1.28 18.34
C ILE A 149 3.98 2.22 17.74
N ALA A 150 4.16 3.42 18.30
CA ALA A 150 5.15 4.39 17.82
C ALA A 150 6.59 3.87 17.98
N SER A 151 6.90 3.19 19.08
CA SER A 151 8.21 2.57 19.31
C SER A 151 8.46 1.42 18.34
N GLY A 152 7.47 0.57 18.10
CA GLY A 152 7.57 -0.48 17.10
C GLY A 152 7.78 0.06 15.69
N MET A 153 7.11 1.16 15.33
CA MET A 153 7.33 1.83 14.03
C MET A 153 8.75 2.40 13.91
N LYS A 154 9.26 3.01 14.99
CA LYS A 154 10.64 3.51 15.04
C LYS A 154 11.64 2.38 14.84
N ASP A 155 11.45 1.25 15.52
CA ASP A 155 12.35 0.10 15.42
C ASP A 155 12.28 -0.53 14.02
N TYR A 156 11.07 -0.68 13.46
CA TYR A 156 10.85 -1.13 12.08
C TYR A 156 11.59 -0.24 11.08
N VAL A 157 11.41 1.08 11.12
CA VAL A 157 12.10 2.02 10.23
C VAL A 157 13.63 1.99 10.43
N SER A 158 14.09 1.76 11.66
CA SER A 158 15.53 1.71 11.97
C SER A 158 16.20 0.42 11.51
N SER A 159 15.45 -0.68 11.40
CA SER A 159 15.97 -1.97 10.94
C SER A 159 16.01 -2.12 9.42
N GLU A 160 15.24 -1.32 8.69
CA GLU A 160 15.15 -1.44 7.23
C GLU A 160 16.33 -0.73 6.53
N THR A 161 17.01 -1.45 5.65
CA THR A 161 18.11 -0.92 4.83
C THR A 161 17.62 -0.66 3.40
N GLY A 162 16.75 0.33 3.20
CA GLY A 162 16.29 0.69 1.85
C GLY A 162 14.97 1.45 1.79
N TYR A 163 14.43 1.55 0.57
CA TYR A 163 13.10 2.13 0.29
C TYR A 163 12.02 1.04 0.38
N GLU A 164 11.91 0.41 1.55
CA GLU A 164 10.92 -0.65 1.77
C GLU A 164 9.53 -0.07 2.07
N VAL A 165 8.50 -0.79 1.65
CA VAL A 165 7.11 -0.36 1.80
C VAL A 165 6.73 -0.38 3.28
N LEU A 166 6.29 0.77 3.79
CA LEU A 166 5.91 0.92 5.18
C LEU A 166 4.46 0.47 5.39
N PRO A 167 4.16 -0.17 6.55
CA PRO A 167 2.80 -0.50 6.91
C PRO A 167 1.98 0.80 7.11
N SER A 168 0.79 0.85 6.52
CA SER A 168 -0.12 1.99 6.64
C SER A 168 -1.33 1.65 7.51
N ASN A 169 -1.96 2.69 8.08
CA ASN A 169 -3.17 2.59 8.92
C ASN A 169 -3.05 1.64 10.14
N VAL A 170 -1.88 1.63 10.79
CA VAL A 170 -1.57 0.74 11.95
C VAL A 170 -2.24 1.16 13.28
N GLY A 171 -3.27 2.01 13.25
CA GLY A 171 -3.98 2.47 14.45
C GLY A 171 -3.28 3.56 15.26
N LEU A 172 -2.29 4.23 14.68
CA LEU A 172 -1.72 5.46 15.25
C LEU A 172 -2.71 6.61 15.11
N SER A 173 -2.92 7.32 16.22
CA SER A 173 -3.81 8.48 16.26
C SER A 173 -3.18 9.72 15.61
N ASP A 174 -1.86 9.72 15.43
CA ASP A 174 -1.12 10.84 14.83
C ASP A 174 -1.16 10.77 13.28
N PRO A 175 -1.84 11.73 12.61
CA PRO A 175 -1.97 11.74 11.16
C PRO A 175 -0.66 11.99 10.41
N THR A 176 0.34 12.59 11.06
CA THR A 176 1.63 12.92 10.42
C THR A 176 2.49 11.69 10.20
N ILE A 177 2.34 10.70 11.08
CA ILE A 177 2.98 9.38 10.97
C ILE A 177 2.14 8.45 10.10
N ALA A 178 0.82 8.54 10.17
CA ALA A 178 -0.09 7.69 9.40
C ALA A 178 -0.10 7.97 7.88
N ASN A 179 0.26 9.18 7.42
CA ASN A 179 0.16 9.62 6.03
C ASN A 179 1.50 9.81 5.29
N THR A 180 2.64 9.43 5.89
CA THR A 180 3.95 9.52 5.22
C THR A 180 4.22 8.36 4.24
N THR A 181 3.26 7.45 4.07
CA THR A 181 3.31 6.31 3.14
C THR A 181 2.52 6.57 1.87
#